data_AF-A0A7Y5X0C1-F1
#
_entry.id   AF-A0A7Y5X0C1-F1
#
_cell.length_a   1.000
_cell.length_b   1.000
_cell.length_c   1.000
_cell.angle_alpha   90.00
_cell.angle_beta   90.00
_cell.angle_gamma   90.00
#
_symmetry.space_group_name_H-M   'P 1'
#
loop_
_entity.id
_entity.type
_entity.pdbx_description
1 polymer ?
#
loop_
_entity_poly.entity_id
_entity_poly.type
_entity_poly.pdbx_seq_one_letter_code
_entity_poly.pdbx_strand_id
1 'polypeptide(L)'
;MLVLVGIGLVAGVITAVSPCILPVLPIVLTAGAGEGGLRRPVLIIGGLVASFTVFTLSAASILSALGLPQDFLRNAAIVLLFVLAGSLLSKRFAFLVERPFAFLTRRRGGHPASGFVLGLSLGLVFVPCAGPVLATITVLAAKSRVGVETVVLTLAYGVGFGVPMLLIALGGQRVARRLRATGPGFRRISGVVIAVSALGILFNLPQTLQTHLGGYSSALQSHVEDTQLARSHLADLRGGGNAFAASSAASGSGLPVLGKAPDFAGIDSWLNTPGDRPLTLRQLRGKVVLVDFWTYSCINCIRTLPHLRAWYAAYHRAGLEIVGVHTPEFAFEHDRANVRAATHDLHVTWPVALDNRYKTWDAYSNEYWPAEYLIDRLGRVRRTHFGEGEYGATERAIRSLLAANRAAVPGARHVADATPTEIVTPETYLGYVRLDPSRYRGTAIRPRRGAGYRFAAVIGRDELSYGGRWTIGDQRAVAGPGARLRLRFHARDVYLVLGGNGRVRVLVDGRATRSVHVAGDRLYTLVRSSSLRDGLLELRVDPGVDAYAFTFG
;
A
#
# COMPACT_ATOMS: atom_id res chain seq x y z
N MET A 1 9.47 -0.76 19.17
CA MET A 1 10.89 -0.35 19.34
C MET A 1 11.86 -1.34 18.67
N LEU A 2 12.07 -2.56 19.20
CA LEU A 2 13.03 -3.52 18.62
C LEU A 2 12.76 -3.88 17.15
N VAL A 3 11.48 -4.05 16.78
CA VAL A 3 11.07 -4.35 15.39
C VAL A 3 11.32 -3.17 14.44
N LEU A 4 11.06 -1.93 14.88
CA LEU A 4 11.36 -0.70 14.13
C LEU A 4 12.86 -0.56 13.86
N VAL A 5 13.69 -0.88 14.86
CA VAL A 5 15.15 -0.89 14.71
C VAL A 5 15.57 -1.96 13.68
N GLY A 6 14.99 -3.16 13.76
CA GLY A 6 15.25 -4.24 12.80
C GLY A 6 14.91 -3.86 11.35
N ILE A 7 13.77 -3.21 11.13
CA ILE A 7 13.35 -2.76 9.79
C ILE A 7 14.21 -1.63 9.27
N GLY A 8 14.53 -0.63 10.11
CA GLY A 8 15.46 0.43 9.76
C GLY A 8 16.80 -0.15 9.30
N LEU A 9 17.34 -1.12 10.04
CA LEU A 9 18.57 -1.81 9.69
C LEU A 9 18.48 -2.50 8.32
N VAL A 10 17.44 -3.31 8.10
CA VAL A 10 17.25 -4.06 6.84
C VAL A 10 17.05 -3.12 5.65
N ALA A 11 16.22 -2.09 5.79
CA ALA A 11 15.99 -1.09 4.74
C ALA A 11 17.27 -0.32 4.40
N GLY A 12 18.09 0.01 5.41
CA GLY A 12 19.40 0.62 5.20
C GLY A 12 20.36 -0.29 4.43
N VAL A 13 20.38 -1.60 4.74
CA VAL A 13 21.21 -2.58 4.02
C VAL A 13 20.77 -2.71 2.56
N ILE A 14 19.47 -2.80 2.30
CA ILE A 14 18.93 -2.86 0.92
C ILE A 14 19.31 -1.59 0.15
N THR A 15 19.21 -0.43 0.81
CA THR A 15 19.57 0.86 0.19
C THR A 15 21.04 0.92 -0.18
N ALA A 16 21.94 0.31 0.60
CA ALA A 16 23.37 0.26 0.30
C ALA A 16 23.70 -0.46 -1.03
N VAL A 17 22.82 -1.36 -1.50
CA VAL A 17 22.96 -2.09 -2.78
C VAL A 17 22.30 -1.32 -3.94
N SER A 18 21.66 -0.19 -3.66
CA SER A 18 20.97 0.60 -4.68
C SER A 18 21.93 1.14 -5.75
N PRO A 19 21.56 1.07 -7.05
CA PRO A 19 22.38 1.56 -8.15
C PRO A 19 22.75 3.05 -8.05
N CYS A 20 22.02 3.84 -7.24
CA CYS A 20 22.35 5.24 -6.96
C CYS A 20 23.54 5.44 -6.00
N ILE A 21 23.90 4.43 -5.18
CA ILE A 21 24.97 4.54 -4.16
C ILE A 21 26.30 3.97 -4.68
N LEU A 22 26.22 2.97 -5.55
CA LEU A 22 27.36 2.33 -6.20
C LEU A 22 28.38 3.29 -6.83
N PRO A 23 27.97 4.42 -7.45
CA PRO A 23 28.90 5.40 -8.05
C PRO A 23 29.67 6.25 -7.03
N VAL A 24 29.17 6.35 -5.79
CA VAL A 24 29.80 7.14 -4.69
C VAL A 24 30.78 6.29 -3.88
N LEU A 25 30.61 4.97 -3.91
CA LEU A 25 31.48 3.98 -3.29
C LEU A 25 32.98 4.24 -3.49
N PRO A 26 33.47 4.63 -4.69
CA PRO A 26 34.89 4.83 -4.89
C PRO A 26 35.46 6.09 -4.24
N ILE A 27 34.63 7.12 -4.03
CA ILE A 27 35.02 8.33 -3.28
C ILE A 27 35.23 7.96 -1.81
N VAL A 28 34.35 7.12 -1.25
CA VAL A 28 34.47 6.63 0.13
C VAL A 28 35.67 5.69 0.30
N LEU A 29 35.93 4.81 -0.68
CA LEU A 29 37.11 3.95 -0.69
C LEU A 29 38.42 4.75 -0.76
N THR A 30 38.47 5.78 -1.60
CA THR A 30 39.66 6.63 -1.75
C THR A 30 39.86 7.56 -0.55
N ALA A 31 38.79 8.03 0.10
CA ALA A 31 38.86 8.82 1.33
C ALA A 31 39.22 7.97 2.56
N GLY A 32 38.77 6.72 2.62
CA GLY A 32 39.05 5.77 3.69
C GLY A 32 40.47 5.21 3.68
N ALA A 33 41.13 5.17 2.51
CA ALA A 33 42.50 4.66 2.33
C ALA A 33 43.61 5.69 2.66
N GLY A 34 43.33 6.72 3.47
CA GLY A 34 44.32 7.69 3.96
C GLY A 34 45.05 7.23 5.23
N GLU A 35 46.13 7.91 5.61
CA GLU A 35 46.88 7.62 6.85
C GLU A 35 45.97 7.76 8.09
N GLY A 36 45.89 6.72 8.93
CA GLY A 36 45.00 6.67 10.10
C GLY A 36 44.38 5.30 10.44
N GLY A 37 44.65 4.24 9.66
CA GLY A 37 44.21 2.87 9.97
C GLY A 37 42.69 2.70 10.05
N LEU A 38 42.20 1.75 10.88
CA LEU A 38 40.77 1.40 11.03
C LEU A 38 39.90 2.54 11.58
N ARG A 39 40.48 3.57 12.22
CA ARG A 39 39.74 4.66 12.86
C ARG A 39 39.15 5.66 11.86
N ARG A 40 39.78 5.82 10.70
CA ARG A 40 39.38 6.84 9.72
C ARG A 40 38.08 6.50 8.98
N PRO A 41 37.85 5.26 8.49
CA PRO A 41 36.56 4.86 7.90
C PRO A 41 35.39 4.94 8.89
N VAL A 42 35.62 4.56 10.16
CA VAL A 42 34.60 4.63 11.22
C VAL A 42 34.20 6.09 11.50
N LEU A 43 35.16 7.01 11.55
CA LEU A 43 34.87 8.45 11.73
C LEU A 43 34.12 9.06 10.53
N ILE A 44 34.42 8.61 9.30
CA ILE A 44 33.69 9.04 8.09
C ILE A 44 32.23 8.59 8.15
N ILE A 45 31.99 7.31 8.49
CA ILE A 45 30.65 6.74 8.53
C ILE A 45 29.86 7.27 9.72
N GLY A 46 30.50 7.49 10.87
CA GLY A 46 29.88 8.19 12.00
C GLY A 46 29.41 9.60 11.63
N GLY A 47 30.23 10.37 10.89
CA GLY A 47 29.83 11.70 10.38
C GLY A 47 28.73 11.65 9.34
N LEU A 48 28.73 10.60 8.50
CA LEU A 48 27.70 10.35 7.49
C LEU A 48 26.33 10.06 8.14
N VAL A 49 26.29 9.17 9.13
CA VAL A 49 25.07 8.81 9.87
C VAL A 49 24.54 10.00 10.68
N ALA A 50 25.42 10.74 11.36
CA ALA A 50 25.05 11.90 12.16
C ALA A 50 24.46 13.03 11.29
N SER A 51 25.14 13.39 10.20
CA SER A 51 24.67 14.45 9.29
C SER A 51 23.36 14.09 8.59
N PHE A 52 23.25 12.84 8.14
CA PHE A 52 22.02 12.31 7.54
C PHE A 52 20.83 12.41 8.51
N THR A 53 21.03 12.01 9.77
CA THR A 53 19.98 12.05 10.80
C THR A 53 19.56 13.48 11.10
N VAL A 54 20.52 14.39 11.34
CA VAL A 54 20.24 15.80 11.64
C VAL A 54 19.54 16.48 10.47
N PHE A 55 20.02 16.28 9.24
CA PHE A 55 19.45 16.93 8.08
C PHE A 55 18.04 16.41 7.75
N THR A 56 17.80 15.10 7.86
CA THR A 56 16.49 14.49 7.62
C THR A 56 15.45 15.01 8.63
N LEU A 57 15.80 15.06 9.92
CA LEU A 57 14.91 15.57 10.97
C LEU A 57 14.66 17.08 10.81
N SER A 58 15.69 17.85 10.43
CA SER A 58 15.57 19.30 10.20
C SER A 58 14.72 19.60 8.97
N ALA A 59 14.91 18.86 7.87
CA ALA A 59 14.12 19.00 6.66
C ALA A 59 12.64 18.69 6.90
N ALA A 60 12.33 17.64 7.67
CA ALA A 60 10.95 17.31 8.07
C ALA A 60 10.30 18.42 8.91
N SER A 61 11.07 19.01 9.84
CA SER A 61 10.61 20.10 10.70
C SER A 61 10.36 21.40 9.92
N ILE A 62 11.24 21.72 8.96
CA ILE A 62 11.11 22.91 8.11
C ILE A 62 9.93 22.74 7.13
N LEU A 63 9.78 21.56 6.53
CA LEU A 63 8.72 21.30 5.55
C LEU A 63 7.31 21.38 6.18
N SER A 64 7.16 20.84 7.39
CA SER A 64 5.90 20.92 8.15
C SER A 64 5.55 22.34 8.57
N ALA A 65 6.54 23.20 8.83
CA ALA A 65 6.32 24.60 9.19
C ALA A 65 5.97 25.50 7.98
N LEU A 66 6.50 25.20 6.78
CA LEU A 66 6.30 26.05 5.59
C LEU A 66 5.19 25.57 4.63
N GLY A 67 4.62 24.38 4.81
CA GLY A 67 3.49 23.90 3.99
C GLY A 67 3.81 23.73 2.49
N LEU A 68 5.08 23.48 2.15
CA LEU A 68 5.53 23.40 0.75
C LEU A 68 5.15 22.06 0.09
N PRO A 69 4.85 22.05 -1.22
CA PRO A 69 4.52 20.83 -1.97
C PRO A 69 5.70 19.84 -2.05
N GLN A 70 5.39 18.54 -2.00
CA GLN A 70 6.35 17.42 -1.95
C GLN A 70 7.31 17.37 -3.16
N ASP A 71 6.92 17.93 -4.30
CA ASP A 71 7.75 18.03 -5.51
C ASP A 71 8.96 18.97 -5.36
N PHE A 72 8.91 19.94 -4.43
CA PHE A 72 10.00 20.89 -4.22
C PHE A 72 11.28 20.21 -3.75
N LEU A 73 11.17 19.28 -2.79
CA LEU A 73 12.32 18.52 -2.28
C LEU A 73 12.94 17.63 -3.36
N ARG A 74 12.10 16.97 -4.18
CA ARG A 74 12.56 16.15 -5.31
C ARG A 74 13.36 17.00 -6.30
N ASN A 75 12.82 18.15 -6.70
CA ASN A 75 13.45 19.03 -7.68
C ASN A 75 14.75 19.65 -7.15
N ALA A 76 14.77 20.10 -5.89
CA ALA A 76 15.98 20.63 -5.24
C ALA A 76 17.11 19.60 -5.21
N ALA A 77 16.78 18.33 -4.92
CA ALA A 77 17.76 17.27 -4.85
C ALA A 77 18.30 16.83 -6.23
N ILE A 78 17.46 16.86 -7.26
CA ILE A 78 17.88 16.66 -8.66
C ILE A 78 18.88 17.74 -9.08
N VAL A 79 18.59 19.01 -8.78
CA VAL A 79 19.51 20.13 -9.08
C VAL A 79 20.86 19.94 -8.40
N LEU A 80 20.87 19.53 -7.12
CA LEU A 80 22.10 19.27 -6.38
C LEU A 80 22.94 18.13 -6.99
N LEU A 81 22.31 17.05 -7.45
CA LEU A 81 22.99 15.93 -8.11
C LEU A 81 23.60 16.34 -9.46
N PHE A 82 22.92 17.17 -10.25
CA PHE A 82 23.48 17.71 -11.49
C PHE A 82 24.68 18.63 -11.24
N VAL A 83 24.64 19.46 -10.19
CA VAL A 83 25.78 20.29 -9.77
C VAL A 83 26.98 19.43 -9.39
N LEU A 84 26.75 18.34 -8.63
CA LEU A 84 27.80 17.40 -8.23
C LEU A 84 28.40 16.66 -9.45
N ALA A 85 27.55 16.21 -10.37
CA ALA A 85 27.98 15.55 -11.60
C ALA A 85 28.82 16.50 -12.47
N GLY A 86 28.40 17.76 -12.62
CA GLY A 86 29.14 18.80 -13.34
C GLY A 86 30.52 19.09 -12.74
N SER A 87 30.62 19.12 -11.40
CA SER A 87 31.89 19.27 -10.67
C SER A 87 32.87 18.11 -10.91
N LEU A 88 32.36 16.89 -11.06
CA LEU A 88 33.18 15.72 -11.36
C LEU A 88 33.64 15.66 -12.82
N LEU A 89 32.82 16.17 -13.76
CA LEU A 89 33.12 16.19 -15.20
C LEU A 89 34.08 17.32 -15.63
N SER A 90 34.06 18.48 -14.97
CA SER A 90 34.88 19.64 -15.35
C SER A 90 35.68 20.21 -14.18
N LYS A 91 37.01 20.26 -14.32
CA LYS A 91 37.91 20.90 -13.33
C LYS A 91 37.63 22.40 -13.13
N ARG A 92 37.07 23.09 -14.14
CA ARG A 92 36.72 24.52 -14.05
C ARG A 92 35.44 24.75 -13.24
N PHE A 93 34.48 23.84 -13.34
CA PHE A 93 33.21 23.94 -12.62
C PHE A 93 33.38 23.63 -11.12
N ALA A 94 34.28 22.69 -10.79
CA ALA A 94 34.67 22.42 -9.41
C ALA A 94 35.20 23.68 -8.69
N PHE A 95 36.05 24.46 -9.34
CA PHE A 95 36.61 25.69 -8.77
C PHE A 95 35.55 26.79 -8.52
N LEU A 96 34.54 26.87 -9.38
CA LEU A 96 33.43 27.83 -9.25
C LEU A 96 32.51 27.49 -8.07
N VAL A 97 32.23 26.19 -7.88
CA VAL A 97 31.39 25.68 -6.79
C VAL A 97 32.13 25.66 -5.45
N GLU A 98 33.45 25.41 -5.45
CA GLU A 98 34.26 25.40 -4.23
C GLU A 98 34.57 26.79 -3.67
N ARG A 99 34.54 27.84 -4.49
CA ARG A 99 34.82 29.23 -4.10
C ARG A 99 34.07 29.72 -2.84
N PRO A 100 32.74 29.56 -2.73
CA PRO A 100 31.99 29.94 -1.51
C PRO A 100 32.26 29.02 -0.31
N PHE A 101 32.68 27.77 -0.53
CA PHE A 101 32.95 26.77 0.52
C PHE A 101 34.45 26.60 0.86
N ALA A 102 35.32 27.39 0.23
CA ALA A 102 36.78 27.34 0.40
C ALA A 102 37.22 27.68 1.84
N PHE A 103 36.42 28.49 2.55
CA PHE A 103 36.63 28.83 3.95
C PHE A 103 36.55 27.59 4.88
N LEU A 104 35.63 26.65 4.61
CA LEU A 104 35.51 25.41 5.40
C LEU A 104 36.63 24.40 5.10
N THR A 105 37.22 24.47 3.92
CA THR A 105 38.13 23.43 3.40
C THR A 105 39.61 23.78 3.57
N ARG A 106 39.96 25.01 3.95
CA ARG A 106 41.33 25.47 4.22
C ARG A 106 42.02 24.82 5.45
N ARG A 107 41.29 24.13 6.34
CA ARG A 107 41.88 23.36 7.46
C ARG A 107 42.25 21.90 7.11
N ARG A 108 42.34 21.55 5.83
CA ARG A 108 42.63 20.18 5.34
C ARG A 108 44.13 19.88 5.30
N GLY A 109 44.68 19.40 6.40
CA GLY A 109 45.99 18.73 6.42
C GLY A 109 46.25 18.03 7.75
N GLY A 110 46.32 16.69 7.74
CA GLY A 110 46.89 15.88 8.83
C GLY A 110 45.97 15.30 9.91
N HIS A 111 44.82 15.90 10.24
CA HIS A 111 44.03 15.44 11.42
C HIS A 111 42.97 14.35 11.11
N PRO A 112 42.83 13.29 11.93
CA PRO A 112 41.79 12.24 11.78
C PRO A 112 40.35 12.78 11.81
N ALA A 113 40.11 13.96 12.40
CA ALA A 113 38.83 14.67 12.39
C ALA A 113 38.39 15.14 10.98
N SER A 114 39.31 15.19 10.01
CA SER A 114 38.98 15.49 8.60
C SER A 114 38.04 14.47 7.96
N GLY A 115 38.04 13.22 8.46
CA GLY A 115 37.10 12.18 8.01
C GLY A 115 35.65 12.48 8.40
N PHE A 116 35.42 13.02 9.59
CA PHE A 116 34.08 13.37 10.07
C PHE A 116 33.46 14.53 9.27
N VAL A 117 34.26 15.55 8.95
CA VAL A 117 33.83 16.69 8.10
C VAL A 117 33.53 16.25 6.67
N LEU A 118 34.29 15.29 6.15
CA LEU A 118 34.02 14.71 4.85
C LEU A 118 32.73 13.86 4.87
N GLY A 119 32.50 13.10 5.94
CA GLY A 119 31.24 12.40 6.20
C GLY A 119 30.03 13.34 6.30
N LEU A 120 30.19 14.49 6.98
CA LEU A 120 29.17 15.54 7.08
C LEU A 120 28.75 16.07 5.70
N SER A 121 29.70 16.29 4.80
CA SER A 121 29.40 16.77 3.44
C SER A 121 28.72 15.70 2.56
N LEU A 122 29.06 14.43 2.78
CA LEU A 122 28.48 13.32 2.02
C LEU A 122 27.05 12.99 2.46
N GLY A 123 26.68 13.22 3.72
CA GLY A 123 25.32 12.95 4.20
C GLY A 123 24.23 13.71 3.45
N LEU A 124 24.52 14.96 3.07
CA LEU A 124 23.61 15.81 2.29
C LEU A 124 23.33 15.24 0.89
N VAL A 125 24.35 14.62 0.28
CA VAL A 125 24.26 14.04 -1.07
C VAL A 125 23.48 12.72 -1.07
N PHE A 126 23.43 12.00 0.06
CA PHE A 126 22.76 10.70 0.16
C PHE A 126 21.24 10.80 0.34
N VAL A 127 20.73 11.95 0.81
CA VAL A 127 19.30 12.19 1.03
C VAL A 127 18.45 11.90 -0.23
N PRO A 128 18.77 12.39 -1.44
CA PRO A 128 18.01 12.04 -2.65
C PRO A 128 18.04 10.57 -3.05
N CYS A 129 19.12 9.85 -2.70
CA CYS A 129 19.36 8.50 -3.19
C CYS A 129 18.66 7.42 -2.34
N ALA A 130 18.11 7.79 -1.18
CA ALA A 130 17.44 6.88 -0.26
C ALA A 130 15.93 6.68 -0.55
N GLY A 131 15.47 7.19 -1.70
CA GLY A 131 14.28 6.68 -2.38
C GLY A 131 12.94 6.89 -1.66
N PRO A 132 11.90 6.09 -2.00
CA PRO A 132 10.57 6.17 -1.42
C PRO A 132 10.53 5.93 0.10
N VAL A 133 11.50 5.16 0.62
CA VAL A 133 11.58 4.83 2.05
C VAL A 133 11.81 6.08 2.90
N LEU A 134 12.72 6.96 2.47
CA LEU A 134 12.91 8.25 3.12
C LEU A 134 11.70 9.18 2.99
N ALA A 135 10.95 9.10 1.88
CA ALA A 135 9.72 9.86 1.72
C ALA A 135 8.68 9.41 2.76
N THR A 136 8.54 8.10 2.99
CA THR A 136 7.65 7.57 4.04
C THR A 136 8.10 7.99 5.44
N ILE A 137 9.40 7.92 5.75
CA ILE A 137 9.94 8.38 7.05
C ILE A 137 9.70 9.89 7.24
N THR A 138 9.90 10.68 6.18
CA THR A 138 9.70 12.14 6.21
C THR A 138 8.22 12.50 6.38
N VAL A 139 7.31 11.78 5.71
CA VAL A 139 5.86 11.95 5.87
C VAL A 139 5.41 11.53 7.27
N LEU A 140 5.96 10.44 7.81
CA LEU A 140 5.71 9.98 9.18
C LEU A 140 6.22 11.02 10.20
N ALA A 141 7.39 11.60 9.96
CA ALA A 141 7.97 12.68 10.76
C ALA A 141 7.19 14.00 10.67
N ALA A 142 6.47 14.23 9.56
CA ALA A 142 5.62 15.40 9.39
C ALA A 142 4.23 15.24 10.04
N LYS A 143 3.71 14.01 10.14
CA LYS A 143 2.41 13.71 10.77
C LYS A 143 2.50 13.56 12.28
N SER A 144 3.61 13.07 12.81
CA SER A 144 3.85 12.92 14.25
C SER A 144 4.76 14.05 14.74
N ARG A 145 4.41 14.75 15.84
CA ARG A 145 5.38 15.61 16.54
C ARG A 145 6.65 14.78 16.76
N VAL A 146 7.81 15.27 16.30
CA VAL A 146 9.10 14.56 16.28
C VAL A 146 9.28 13.69 17.53
N GLY A 147 8.89 12.43 17.42
CA GLY A 147 8.82 11.50 18.53
C GLY A 147 10.13 10.74 18.67
N VAL A 148 10.35 10.15 19.84
CA VAL A 148 11.50 9.25 20.10
C VAL A 148 11.54 8.13 19.05
N GLU A 149 10.37 7.70 18.54
CA GLU A 149 10.23 6.68 17.50
C GLU A 149 10.85 7.07 16.15
N THR A 150 10.62 8.29 15.68
CA THR A 150 11.17 8.80 14.42
C THR A 150 12.70 8.91 14.50
N VAL A 151 13.21 9.38 15.64
CA VAL A 151 14.66 9.50 15.88
C VAL A 151 15.30 8.11 15.90
N VAL A 152 14.73 7.16 16.64
CA VAL A 152 15.23 5.78 16.72
C VAL A 152 15.20 5.10 15.35
N LEU A 153 14.13 5.26 14.59
CA LEU A 153 14.02 4.68 13.24
C LEU A 153 15.03 5.28 12.26
N THR A 154 15.22 6.60 12.28
CA THR A 154 16.19 7.29 11.41
C THR A 154 17.62 6.88 11.73
N LEU A 155 17.93 6.73 13.02
CA LEU A 155 19.24 6.31 13.49
C LEU A 155 19.50 4.83 13.15
N ALA A 156 18.50 3.95 13.33
CA ALA A 156 18.60 2.55 12.94
C ALA A 156 18.78 2.37 11.42
N TYR A 157 18.05 3.17 10.62
CA TYR A 157 18.24 3.23 9.18
C TYR A 157 19.64 3.69 8.79
N GLY A 158 20.13 4.73 9.48
CA GLY A 158 21.49 5.25 9.31
C GLY A 158 22.58 4.21 9.57
N VAL A 159 22.44 3.49 10.69
CA VAL A 159 23.33 2.38 11.03
C VAL A 159 23.23 1.24 10.01
N GLY A 160 22.02 0.96 9.54
CA GLY A 160 21.72 -0.11 8.57
C GLY A 160 22.50 0.02 7.26
N PHE A 161 22.57 1.22 6.69
CA PHE A 161 23.39 1.44 5.48
C PHE A 161 24.88 1.64 5.81
N GLY A 162 25.18 2.19 6.99
CA GLY A 162 26.53 2.45 7.45
C GLY A 162 27.36 1.18 7.63
N VAL A 163 26.75 0.09 8.10
CA VAL A 163 27.43 -1.20 8.36
C VAL A 163 27.98 -1.84 7.06
N PRO A 164 27.19 -2.05 5.98
CA PRO A 164 27.72 -2.53 4.70
C PRO A 164 28.79 -1.61 4.12
N MET A 165 28.61 -0.29 4.18
CA MET A 165 29.64 0.65 3.70
C MET A 165 30.93 0.53 4.49
N LEU A 166 30.87 0.30 5.80
CA LEU A 166 32.05 0.11 6.63
C LEU A 166 32.78 -1.17 6.25
N LEU A 167 32.05 -2.27 6.06
CA LEU A 167 32.62 -3.55 5.62
C LEU A 167 33.30 -3.43 4.26
N ILE A 168 32.68 -2.76 3.30
CA ILE A 168 33.27 -2.52 1.98
C ILE A 168 34.48 -1.57 2.07
N ALA A 169 34.39 -0.53 2.90
CA ALA A 169 35.50 0.41 3.10
C ALA A 169 36.74 -0.25 3.74
N LEU A 170 36.52 -1.23 4.64
CA LEU A 170 37.58 -2.01 5.27
C LEU A 170 38.17 -3.06 4.31
N GLY A 171 37.31 -3.80 3.58
CA GLY A 171 37.75 -4.81 2.62
C GLY A 171 38.40 -4.24 1.35
N GLY A 172 37.98 -3.05 0.93
CA GLY A 172 38.41 -2.41 -0.31
C GLY A 172 39.76 -1.69 -0.23
N GLN A 173 40.43 -1.60 0.92
CA GLN A 173 41.65 -0.80 1.08
C GLN A 173 42.82 -1.29 0.20
N ARG A 174 42.95 -2.60 -0.04
CA ARG A 174 43.95 -3.16 -0.96
C ARG A 174 43.64 -2.82 -2.42
N VAL A 175 42.38 -2.91 -2.80
CA VAL A 175 41.89 -2.64 -4.16
C VAL A 175 41.95 -1.13 -4.46
N ALA A 176 41.61 -0.28 -3.48
CA ALA A 176 41.68 1.17 -3.57
C ALA A 176 43.11 1.70 -3.78
N ARG A 177 44.13 1.08 -3.15
CA ARG A 177 45.54 1.42 -3.42
C ARG A 177 45.96 1.08 -4.85
N ARG A 178 45.43 0.00 -5.42
CA ARG A 178 45.71 -0.42 -6.80
C ARG A 178 44.97 0.44 -7.84
N LEU A 179 43.72 0.82 -7.55
CA LEU A 179 42.91 1.74 -8.35
C LEU A 179 43.45 3.18 -8.37
N ARG A 180 44.13 3.63 -7.30
CA ARG A 180 44.82 4.94 -7.29
C ARG A 180 45.92 5.05 -8.36
N ALA A 181 46.49 3.92 -8.81
CA ALA A 181 47.46 3.90 -9.90
C ALA A 181 46.82 4.01 -11.29
N THR A 182 45.51 3.75 -11.41
CA THR A 182 44.76 3.75 -12.68
C THR A 182 44.02 5.08 -12.93
N GLY A 183 44.74 6.21 -12.83
CA GLY A 183 44.50 7.46 -13.57
C GLY A 183 43.16 8.25 -13.44
N PRO A 184 43.06 9.39 -14.15
CA PRO A 184 41.91 10.31 -14.17
C PRO A 184 40.65 9.78 -14.88
N GLY A 185 40.72 8.62 -15.55
CA GLY A 185 39.61 8.00 -16.27
C GLY A 185 38.49 7.52 -15.33
N PHE A 186 38.85 6.99 -14.16
CA PHE A 186 37.89 6.43 -13.21
C PHE A 186 36.97 7.51 -12.59
N ARG A 187 37.51 8.70 -12.28
CA ARG A 187 36.71 9.85 -11.81
C ARG A 187 35.69 10.31 -12.85
N ARG A 188 36.05 10.24 -14.14
CA ARG A 188 35.17 10.61 -15.25
C ARG A 188 34.05 9.59 -15.43
N ILE A 189 34.34 8.30 -15.29
CA ILE A 189 33.34 7.22 -15.34
C ILE A 189 32.32 7.37 -14.21
N SER A 190 32.75 7.59 -12.97
CA SER A 190 31.83 7.81 -11.84
C SER A 190 30.95 9.04 -12.03
N GLY A 191 31.51 10.14 -12.55
CA GLY A 191 30.74 11.35 -12.86
C GLY A 191 29.68 11.14 -13.95
N VAL A 192 30.00 10.38 -15.01
CA VAL A 192 29.05 10.03 -16.07
C VAL A 192 27.93 9.14 -15.54
N VAL A 193 28.24 8.14 -14.71
CA VAL A 193 27.23 7.24 -14.12
C VAL A 193 26.27 8.01 -13.20
N ILE A 194 26.76 8.98 -12.41
CA ILE A 194 25.92 9.85 -11.58
C ILE A 194 25.01 10.73 -12.46
N ALA A 195 25.55 11.32 -13.53
CA ALA A 195 24.77 12.14 -14.47
C ALA A 195 23.65 11.33 -15.15
N VAL A 196 23.96 10.12 -15.61
CA VAL A 196 22.98 9.20 -16.22
C VAL A 196 21.92 8.78 -15.21
N SER A 197 22.31 8.54 -13.95
CA SER A 197 21.37 8.19 -12.88
C SER A 197 20.44 9.36 -12.54
N ALA A 198 20.97 10.58 -12.44
CA ALA A 198 20.18 11.79 -12.21
C ALA A 198 19.21 12.08 -13.36
N LEU A 199 19.65 11.85 -14.61
CA LEU A 199 18.80 11.94 -15.79
C LEU A 199 17.70 10.86 -15.76
N GLY A 200 18.02 9.63 -15.33
CA GLY A 200 17.04 8.56 -15.15
C GLY A 200 15.96 8.91 -14.11
N ILE A 201 16.33 9.56 -13.00
CA ILE A 201 15.37 10.03 -11.98
C ILE A 201 14.44 11.11 -12.56
N LEU A 202 14.95 12.02 -13.39
CA LEU A 202 14.16 13.07 -14.04
C LEU A 202 13.04 12.49 -14.93
N PHE A 203 13.29 11.35 -15.57
CA PHE A 203 12.32 10.65 -16.44
C PHE A 203 11.52 9.55 -15.73
N ASN A 204 11.58 9.43 -14.39
CA ASN A 204 10.98 8.32 -13.62
C ASN A 204 11.39 6.92 -14.11
N LEU A 205 12.58 6.81 -14.69
CA LEU A 205 13.12 5.56 -15.23
C LEU A 205 13.26 4.45 -14.16
N PRO A 206 13.66 4.73 -12.89
CA PRO A 206 13.74 3.71 -11.85
C PRO A 206 12.42 3.00 -11.54
N GLN A 207 11.29 3.72 -11.59
CA GLN A 207 9.95 3.14 -11.42
C GLN A 207 9.55 2.27 -12.63
N THR A 208 10.01 2.65 -13.82
CA THR A 208 9.76 1.92 -15.08
C THR A 208 10.66 0.67 -15.19
N LEU A 209 11.90 0.74 -14.71
CA LEU A 209 12.83 -0.39 -14.66
C LEU A 209 12.47 -1.39 -13.56
N GLN A 210 11.98 -0.94 -12.40
CA GLN A 210 11.47 -1.84 -11.36
C GLN A 210 10.23 -2.62 -11.82
N THR A 211 9.38 -2.03 -12.64
CA THR A 211 8.21 -2.71 -13.22
C THR A 211 8.58 -3.68 -14.35
N HIS A 212 9.72 -3.51 -15.01
CA HIS A 212 10.20 -4.42 -16.07
C HIS A 212 11.21 -5.50 -15.62
N LEU A 213 11.97 -5.28 -14.55
CA LEU A 213 12.99 -6.21 -14.03
C LEU A 213 12.58 -6.93 -12.72
N GLY A 214 11.37 -6.69 -12.21
CA GLY A 214 10.90 -7.09 -10.88
C GLY A 214 10.78 -8.61 -10.60
N GLY A 215 11.07 -9.49 -11.56
CA GLY A 215 10.72 -10.92 -11.49
C GLY A 215 11.31 -11.73 -10.32
N TYR A 216 12.36 -11.27 -9.63
CA TYR A 216 12.97 -12.03 -8.53
C TYR A 216 12.65 -11.46 -7.13
N SER A 217 12.50 -10.14 -6.98
CA SER A 217 12.10 -9.54 -5.70
C SER A 217 10.59 -9.57 -5.49
N SER A 218 9.80 -9.47 -6.57
CA SER A 218 8.34 -9.55 -6.48
C SER A 218 7.85 -10.95 -6.15
N ALA A 219 8.58 -12.02 -6.52
CA ALA A 219 8.23 -13.40 -6.18
C ALA A 219 8.47 -13.72 -4.69
N LEU A 220 9.52 -13.14 -4.10
CA LEU A 220 9.78 -13.21 -2.66
C LEU A 220 8.85 -12.30 -1.86
N GLN A 221 8.42 -11.18 -2.44
CA GLN A 221 7.50 -10.24 -1.81
C GLN A 221 6.03 -10.68 -1.93
N SER A 222 5.61 -11.31 -3.03
CA SER A 222 4.25 -11.84 -3.22
C SER A 222 3.98 -13.07 -2.35
N HIS A 223 4.98 -13.93 -2.13
CA HIS A 223 4.83 -15.07 -1.21
C HIS A 223 4.71 -14.68 0.26
N VAL A 224 5.15 -13.47 0.63
CA VAL A 224 4.98 -12.93 1.97
C VAL A 224 3.77 -12.00 2.04
N GLU A 225 3.44 -11.25 0.98
CA GLU A 225 2.33 -10.30 0.94
C GLU A 225 0.94 -10.95 0.77
N ASP A 226 0.81 -12.20 0.34
CA ASP A 226 -0.51 -12.81 0.05
C ASP A 226 -1.20 -13.49 1.24
N THR A 227 -0.56 -13.56 2.40
CA THR A 227 -1.23 -14.02 3.64
C THR A 227 -1.86 -12.81 4.34
N GLN A 228 -3.17 -12.84 4.63
CA GLN A 228 -3.89 -11.76 5.35
C GLN A 228 -3.16 -11.29 6.62
N LEU A 229 -2.55 -12.23 7.35
CA LEU A 229 -1.71 -11.96 8.52
C LEU A 229 -0.47 -11.12 8.20
N ALA A 230 0.17 -11.37 7.07
CA ALA A 230 1.37 -10.65 6.67
C ALA A 230 1.03 -9.26 6.11
N ARG A 231 -0.14 -9.05 5.51
CA ARG A 231 -0.63 -7.69 5.15
C ARG A 231 -0.95 -6.86 6.38
N SER A 232 -1.64 -7.43 7.38
CA SER A 232 -1.91 -6.72 8.64
C SER A 232 -0.63 -6.36 9.39
N HIS A 233 0.36 -7.26 9.40
CA HIS A 233 1.67 -6.97 9.96
C HIS A 233 2.45 -5.97 9.11
N LEU A 234 2.45 -6.06 7.78
CA LEU A 234 3.14 -5.11 6.90
C LEU A 234 2.53 -3.70 6.94
N ALA A 235 1.22 -3.56 7.15
CA ALA A 235 0.53 -2.29 7.38
C ALA A 235 0.96 -1.65 8.71
N ASP A 236 1.02 -2.44 9.79
CA ASP A 236 1.61 -2.05 11.08
C ASP A 236 3.09 -1.64 10.95
N LEU A 237 3.84 -2.29 10.06
CA LEU A 237 5.27 -2.05 9.84
C LEU A 237 5.57 -0.87 8.89
N ARG A 238 4.63 -0.46 8.03
CA ARG A 238 4.78 0.65 7.07
C ARG A 238 4.52 2.04 7.67
N GLY A 239 4.19 2.13 8.96
CA GLY A 239 3.84 3.41 9.60
C GLY A 239 2.55 4.04 9.07
N GLY A 240 1.80 3.32 8.23
CA GLY A 240 0.38 3.54 7.97
C GLY A 240 -0.44 2.94 9.10
N GLY A 241 -0.03 3.17 10.35
CA GLY A 241 -0.69 2.60 11.51
C GLY A 241 -2.12 3.08 11.53
N ASN A 242 -3.04 2.20 11.16
CA ASN A 242 -4.45 2.41 11.40
C ASN A 242 -4.57 2.71 12.90
N ALA A 243 -5.12 3.87 13.28
CA ALA A 243 -5.09 4.38 14.66
C ALA A 243 -5.67 3.40 15.69
N PHE A 244 -6.33 2.34 15.20
CA PHE A 244 -7.00 1.29 15.94
C PHE A 244 -6.43 -0.13 15.68
N ALA A 245 -5.23 -0.29 15.09
CA ALA A 245 -4.65 -1.59 14.72
C ALA A 245 -4.31 -2.51 15.92
N ALA A 246 -4.27 -1.97 17.15
CA ALA A 246 -3.67 -2.64 18.30
C ALA A 246 -4.46 -3.83 18.91
N SER A 247 -5.58 -4.31 18.35
CA SER A 247 -6.25 -5.48 18.96
C SER A 247 -7.20 -6.26 18.05
N SER A 248 -6.64 -7.17 17.26
CA SER A 248 -7.38 -8.33 16.74
C SER A 248 -7.50 -9.47 17.77
N ALA A 249 -6.67 -9.50 18.82
CA ALA A 249 -6.47 -10.69 19.65
C ALA A 249 -7.18 -10.73 21.02
N ALA A 250 -7.85 -9.65 21.47
CA ALA A 250 -8.42 -9.63 22.82
C ALA A 250 -9.78 -10.36 22.89
N SER A 251 -9.77 -11.62 23.33
CA SER A 251 -10.97 -12.37 23.74
C SER A 251 -11.06 -12.42 25.27
N GLY A 252 -11.89 -11.59 25.90
CA GLY A 252 -12.08 -11.57 27.36
C GLY A 252 -12.88 -10.37 27.89
N SER A 253 -13.23 -10.38 29.18
CA SER A 253 -14.04 -9.36 29.88
C SER A 253 -13.42 -7.96 29.98
N GLY A 254 -12.21 -7.78 29.42
CA GLY A 254 -11.51 -6.50 29.36
C GLY A 254 -11.02 -6.20 27.94
N LEU A 255 -11.94 -5.98 26.99
CA LEU A 255 -11.57 -5.45 25.67
C LEU A 255 -10.74 -4.16 25.84
N PRO A 256 -9.61 -3.98 25.16
CA PRO A 256 -8.83 -2.76 25.28
C PRO A 256 -9.61 -1.53 24.80
N VAL A 257 -9.18 -0.35 25.23
CA VAL A 257 -9.66 0.93 24.67
C VAL A 257 -8.66 1.35 23.62
N LEU A 258 -9.06 1.28 22.34
CA LEU A 258 -8.20 1.58 21.20
C LEU A 258 -8.17 3.07 20.85
N GLY A 259 -9.18 3.82 21.31
CA GLY A 259 -9.26 5.26 21.10
C GLY A 259 -10.70 5.75 21.10
N LYS A 260 -10.88 7.07 20.93
CA LYS A 260 -12.21 7.65 20.69
C LYS A 260 -12.61 7.36 19.25
N ALA A 261 -13.85 6.89 19.05
CA ALA A 261 -14.36 6.69 17.70
C ALA A 261 -14.51 8.06 16.98
N PRO A 262 -13.97 8.21 15.75
CA PRO A 262 -14.22 9.37 14.90
C PRO A 262 -15.71 9.45 14.56
N ASP A 263 -16.28 10.66 14.43
CA ASP A 263 -17.68 10.78 13.98
C ASP A 263 -17.80 10.49 12.47
N PHE A 264 -19.03 10.31 11.99
CA PHE A 264 -19.30 10.12 10.56
C PHE A 264 -19.07 11.44 9.80
N ALA A 265 -17.94 11.55 9.12
CA ALA A 265 -17.50 12.75 8.44
C ALA A 265 -17.79 12.67 6.93
N GLY A 266 -18.28 13.76 6.34
CA GLY A 266 -18.40 13.88 4.88
C GLY A 266 -19.42 12.95 4.22
N ILE A 267 -20.37 12.40 4.98
CA ILE A 267 -21.44 11.54 4.46
C ILE A 267 -22.36 12.35 3.54
N ASP A 268 -22.52 11.89 2.30
CA ASP A 268 -23.33 12.59 1.30
C ASP A 268 -24.84 12.37 1.51
N SER A 269 -25.22 11.16 1.91
CA SER A 269 -26.60 10.85 2.26
C SER A 269 -26.71 9.63 3.18
N TRP A 270 -27.86 9.50 3.81
CA TRP A 270 -28.20 8.35 4.64
C TRP A 270 -29.35 7.55 4.03
N LEU A 271 -29.38 6.27 4.35
CA LEU A 271 -30.47 5.34 4.09
C LEU A 271 -30.81 4.62 5.39
N ASN A 272 -32.05 4.13 5.50
CA ASN A 272 -32.55 3.37 6.64
C ASN A 272 -32.47 4.12 7.98
N THR A 273 -32.47 5.45 7.95
CA THR A 273 -32.66 6.30 9.13
C THR A 273 -34.03 6.99 9.07
N PRO A 274 -34.61 7.43 10.19
CA PRO A 274 -35.88 8.16 10.17
C PRO A 274 -35.81 9.40 9.27
N GLY A 275 -36.52 9.34 8.14
CA GLY A 275 -36.54 10.39 7.12
C GLY A 275 -35.20 10.59 6.39
N ASP A 276 -34.34 9.56 6.31
CA ASP A 276 -33.00 9.62 5.71
C ASP A 276 -32.12 10.74 6.30
N ARG A 277 -32.36 11.09 7.57
CA ARG A 277 -31.63 12.14 8.28
C ARG A 277 -30.24 11.66 8.74
N PRO A 278 -29.25 12.56 8.83
CA PRO A 278 -27.93 12.22 9.34
C PRO A 278 -27.95 11.69 10.77
N LEU A 279 -27.16 10.64 10.98
CA LEU A 279 -26.87 10.07 12.29
C LEU A 279 -25.45 10.49 12.71
N THR A 280 -25.24 10.68 14.01
CA THR A 280 -23.93 10.99 14.61
C THR A 280 -23.62 10.00 15.72
N LEU A 281 -22.33 9.75 15.96
CA LEU A 281 -21.92 8.91 17.10
C LEU A 281 -22.38 9.48 18.44
N ARG A 282 -22.53 10.81 18.55
CA ARG A 282 -23.07 11.45 19.76
C ARG A 282 -24.50 11.02 20.05
N GLN A 283 -25.35 10.88 19.03
CA GLN A 283 -26.73 10.41 19.19
C GLN A 283 -26.80 8.92 19.55
N LEU A 284 -25.75 8.16 19.26
CA LEU A 284 -25.65 6.73 19.58
C LEU A 284 -25.00 6.44 20.94
N ARG A 285 -24.66 7.48 21.73
CA ARG A 285 -24.18 7.32 23.10
C ARG A 285 -25.17 6.49 23.92
N GLY A 286 -24.64 5.59 24.76
CA GLY A 286 -25.45 4.63 25.51
C GLY A 286 -25.73 3.31 24.79
N LYS A 287 -25.53 3.24 23.46
CA LYS A 287 -25.58 1.98 22.68
C LYS A 287 -24.19 1.42 22.43
N VAL A 288 -24.10 0.11 22.22
CA VAL A 288 -22.94 -0.51 21.59
C VAL A 288 -23.10 -0.31 20.09
N VAL A 289 -22.09 0.19 19.39
CA VAL A 289 -22.17 0.49 17.96
C VAL A 289 -21.18 -0.37 17.21
N LEU A 290 -21.63 -1.09 16.18
CA LEU A 290 -20.77 -1.75 15.20
C LEU A 290 -20.79 -0.92 13.93
N VAL A 291 -19.64 -0.34 13.57
CA VAL A 291 -19.46 0.31 12.28
C VAL A 291 -18.91 -0.72 11.31
N ASP A 292 -19.63 -0.96 10.22
CA ASP A 292 -19.30 -1.94 9.18
C ASP A 292 -19.02 -1.22 7.86
N PHE A 293 -17.76 -1.22 7.41
CA PHE A 293 -17.37 -0.68 6.12
C PHE A 293 -17.59 -1.73 5.04
N TRP A 294 -18.43 -1.40 4.06
CA TRP A 294 -18.84 -2.35 3.04
C TRP A 294 -19.08 -1.66 1.70
N THR A 295 -19.17 -2.47 0.64
CA THR A 295 -19.72 -2.08 -0.65
C THR A 295 -20.57 -3.22 -1.21
N TYR A 296 -21.63 -2.92 -1.97
CA TYR A 296 -22.63 -3.91 -2.32
C TYR A 296 -22.21 -4.87 -3.44
N SER A 297 -21.17 -4.56 -4.22
CA SER A 297 -20.65 -5.50 -5.23
C SER A 297 -19.49 -6.37 -4.72
N CYS A 298 -19.03 -6.16 -3.47
CA CYS A 298 -17.97 -6.96 -2.87
C CYS A 298 -18.49 -8.30 -2.34
N ILE A 299 -17.94 -9.42 -2.83
CA ILE A 299 -18.39 -10.76 -2.42
C ILE A 299 -18.12 -11.02 -0.93
N ASN A 300 -16.97 -10.56 -0.42
CA ASN A 300 -16.60 -10.72 0.98
C ASN A 300 -17.61 -10.00 1.88
N CYS A 301 -18.00 -8.77 1.54
CA CYS A 301 -19.05 -8.04 2.25
C CYS A 301 -20.38 -8.80 2.19
N ILE A 302 -20.80 -9.28 1.02
CA ILE A 302 -22.06 -10.04 0.85
C ILE A 302 -22.09 -11.29 1.75
N ARG A 303 -20.97 -12.01 1.87
CA ARG A 303 -20.85 -13.20 2.75
C ARG A 303 -20.86 -12.85 4.24
N THR A 304 -20.49 -11.62 4.62
CA THR A 304 -20.59 -11.12 6.00
C THR A 304 -22.03 -10.73 6.40
N LEU A 305 -22.86 -10.26 5.46
CA LEU A 305 -24.22 -9.78 5.75
C LEU A 305 -25.13 -10.75 6.53
N PRO A 306 -25.14 -12.08 6.29
CA PRO A 306 -25.89 -13.03 7.12
C PRO A 306 -25.56 -12.94 8.61
N HIS A 307 -24.30 -12.76 8.97
CA HIS A 307 -23.86 -12.61 10.36
C HIS A 307 -24.36 -11.30 10.96
N LEU A 308 -24.22 -10.18 10.22
CA LEU A 308 -24.74 -8.87 10.63
C LEU A 308 -26.26 -8.88 10.83
N ARG A 309 -27.02 -9.52 9.93
CA ARG A 309 -28.48 -9.68 10.08
C ARG A 309 -28.84 -10.46 11.34
N ALA A 310 -28.13 -11.55 11.62
CA ALA A 310 -28.36 -12.35 12.83
C ALA A 310 -28.07 -11.53 14.10
N TRP A 311 -26.99 -10.76 14.12
CA TRP A 311 -26.64 -9.91 15.27
C TRP A 311 -27.60 -8.75 15.44
N TYR A 312 -28.01 -8.07 14.36
CA TYR A 312 -28.97 -6.98 14.43
C TYR A 312 -30.31 -7.48 14.98
N ALA A 313 -30.85 -8.56 14.41
CA ALA A 313 -32.10 -9.16 14.88
C ALA A 313 -32.03 -9.59 16.36
N ALA A 314 -30.89 -10.12 16.80
CA ALA A 314 -30.71 -10.60 18.16
C ALA A 314 -30.49 -9.50 19.20
N TYR A 315 -29.65 -8.51 18.86
CA TYR A 315 -29.05 -7.63 19.84
C TYR A 315 -29.49 -6.18 19.72
N HIS A 316 -30.20 -5.80 18.65
CA HIS A 316 -30.63 -4.43 18.47
C HIS A 316 -31.47 -3.91 19.64
N ARG A 317 -32.47 -4.71 20.07
CA ARG A 317 -33.30 -4.41 21.25
C ARG A 317 -32.53 -4.44 22.58
N ALA A 318 -31.41 -5.13 22.64
CA ALA A 318 -30.53 -5.18 23.81
C ALA A 318 -29.55 -3.98 23.87
N GLY A 319 -29.55 -3.11 22.86
CA GLY A 319 -28.73 -1.90 22.79
C GLY A 319 -27.58 -1.95 21.79
N LEU A 320 -27.58 -2.87 20.83
CA LEU A 320 -26.68 -2.82 19.67
C LEU A 320 -27.25 -1.90 18.57
N GLU A 321 -26.42 -1.07 17.98
CA GLU A 321 -26.68 -0.42 16.69
C GLU A 321 -25.62 -0.88 15.70
N ILE A 322 -26.02 -1.22 14.48
CA ILE A 322 -25.09 -1.41 13.36
C ILE A 322 -25.21 -0.18 12.46
N VAL A 323 -24.09 0.38 12.02
CA VAL A 323 -24.06 1.43 11.01
C VAL A 323 -23.19 0.95 9.86
N GLY A 324 -23.81 0.71 8.70
CA GLY A 324 -23.10 0.33 7.49
C GLY A 324 -22.53 1.56 6.80
N VAL A 325 -21.22 1.75 6.80
CA VAL A 325 -20.56 2.81 6.03
C VAL A 325 -20.29 2.27 4.63
N HIS A 326 -21.18 2.61 3.70
CA HIS A 326 -21.04 2.25 2.30
C HIS A 326 -19.98 3.15 1.66
N THR A 327 -18.78 2.60 1.45
CA THR A 327 -17.68 3.30 0.79
C THR A 327 -17.47 2.67 -0.58
N PRO A 328 -17.67 3.40 -1.68
CA PRO A 328 -17.68 2.81 -3.02
C PRO A 328 -16.28 2.32 -3.43
N GLU A 329 -16.21 1.19 -4.13
CA GLU A 329 -15.03 0.71 -4.83
C GLU A 329 -15.04 1.15 -6.31
N PHE A 330 -16.23 1.22 -6.91
CA PHE A 330 -16.43 1.61 -8.30
C PHE A 330 -17.34 2.84 -8.45
N ALA A 331 -17.20 3.57 -9.56
CA ALA A 331 -17.98 4.79 -9.82
C ALA A 331 -19.50 4.59 -9.72
N PHE A 332 -20.03 3.45 -10.17
CA PHE A 332 -21.46 3.15 -10.15
C PHE A 332 -22.01 2.94 -8.72
N GLU A 333 -21.13 2.74 -7.74
CA GLU A 333 -21.48 2.57 -6.33
C GLU A 333 -21.62 3.90 -5.59
N HIS A 334 -21.25 5.04 -6.22
CA HIS A 334 -21.54 6.37 -5.69
C HIS A 334 -23.02 6.76 -5.84
N ASP A 335 -23.75 6.09 -6.74
CA ASP A 335 -25.16 6.40 -7.02
C ASP A 335 -26.06 5.91 -5.88
N ARG A 336 -26.74 6.86 -5.23
CA ARG A 336 -27.65 6.59 -4.12
C ARG A 336 -28.79 5.63 -4.48
N ALA A 337 -29.31 5.68 -5.71
CA ALA A 337 -30.39 4.81 -6.15
C ALA A 337 -29.91 3.35 -6.24
N ASN A 338 -28.70 3.13 -6.75
CA ASN A 338 -28.07 1.81 -6.80
C ASN A 338 -27.85 1.26 -5.39
N VAL A 339 -27.29 2.06 -4.48
CA VAL A 339 -27.08 1.64 -3.08
C VAL A 339 -28.42 1.33 -2.40
N ARG A 340 -29.47 2.14 -2.63
CA ARG A 340 -30.80 1.89 -2.06
C ARG A 340 -31.44 0.60 -2.59
N ALA A 341 -31.31 0.31 -3.88
CA ALA A 341 -31.78 -0.95 -4.45
C ALA A 341 -31.00 -2.14 -3.86
N ALA A 342 -29.68 -2.02 -3.75
CA ALA A 342 -28.84 -3.05 -3.18
C ALA A 342 -29.11 -3.30 -1.69
N THR A 343 -29.33 -2.26 -0.88
CA THR A 343 -29.69 -2.45 0.55
C THR A 343 -31.01 -3.18 0.71
N HIS A 344 -31.98 -2.91 -0.17
CA HIS A 344 -33.24 -3.65 -0.22
C HIS A 344 -33.01 -5.13 -0.59
N ASP A 345 -32.34 -5.40 -1.71
CA ASP A 345 -32.12 -6.76 -2.22
C ASP A 345 -31.28 -7.62 -1.27
N LEU A 346 -30.30 -7.01 -0.61
CA LEU A 346 -29.41 -7.67 0.36
C LEU A 346 -29.99 -7.71 1.78
N HIS A 347 -31.21 -7.19 1.99
CA HIS A 347 -31.92 -7.17 3.26
C HIS A 347 -31.13 -6.44 4.37
N VAL A 348 -30.47 -5.34 4.01
CA VAL A 348 -29.76 -4.44 4.93
C VAL A 348 -30.79 -3.45 5.48
N THR A 349 -31.13 -3.61 6.76
CA THR A 349 -32.20 -2.85 7.43
C THR A 349 -31.69 -1.84 8.45
N TRP A 350 -30.42 -1.94 8.85
CA TRP A 350 -29.77 -0.97 9.71
C TRP A 350 -29.37 0.31 8.96
N PRO A 351 -29.10 1.43 9.67
CA PRO A 351 -28.62 2.67 9.08
C PRO A 351 -27.43 2.48 8.13
N VAL A 352 -27.49 3.12 6.95
CA VAL A 352 -26.39 3.11 5.98
C VAL A 352 -25.97 4.54 5.66
N ALA A 353 -24.67 4.80 5.77
CA ALA A 353 -24.04 6.08 5.47
C ALA A 353 -23.28 5.98 4.14
N LEU A 354 -23.59 6.84 3.17
CA LEU A 354 -22.89 6.85 1.87
C LEU A 354 -21.63 7.73 1.96
N ASP A 355 -20.46 7.10 2.06
CA ASP A 355 -19.15 7.77 2.17
C ASP A 355 -18.45 7.88 0.81
N ASN A 356 -19.13 8.50 -0.14
CA ASN A 356 -18.67 8.68 -1.53
C ASN A 356 -17.36 9.49 -1.66
N ARG A 357 -16.92 10.16 -0.59
CA ARG A 357 -15.69 10.97 -0.58
C ARG A 357 -14.61 10.41 0.35
N TYR A 358 -14.79 9.17 0.83
CA TYR A 358 -13.86 8.45 1.70
C TYR A 358 -13.51 9.21 2.99
N LYS A 359 -14.36 10.15 3.43
CA LYS A 359 -14.03 11.01 4.57
C LYS A 359 -14.18 10.26 5.89
N THR A 360 -15.18 9.38 5.99
CA THR A 360 -15.34 8.50 7.14
C THR A 360 -14.33 7.36 7.09
N TRP A 361 -14.08 6.79 5.91
CA TRP A 361 -13.02 5.82 5.63
C TRP A 361 -11.65 6.30 6.12
N ASP A 362 -11.24 7.51 5.70
CA ASP A 362 -9.98 8.14 6.10
C ASP A 362 -9.95 8.44 7.61
N ALA A 363 -11.06 8.94 8.17
CA ALA A 363 -11.14 9.27 9.59
C ALA A 363 -10.96 8.03 10.48
N TYR A 364 -11.47 6.87 10.04
CA TYR A 364 -11.28 5.57 10.69
C TYR A 364 -9.96 4.89 10.30
N SER A 365 -9.16 5.53 9.43
CA SER A 365 -7.92 5.00 8.87
C SER A 365 -8.10 3.62 8.24
N ASN A 366 -9.26 3.35 7.65
CA ASN A 366 -9.59 2.06 7.07
C ASN A 366 -8.82 1.81 5.76
N GLU A 367 -8.61 0.55 5.41
CA GLU A 367 -7.92 0.13 4.18
C GLU A 367 -8.59 -1.07 3.48
N TYR A 368 -9.67 -1.63 4.05
CA TYR A 368 -10.21 -2.92 3.62
C TYR A 368 -11.75 -2.93 3.52
N TRP A 369 -12.25 -3.82 2.66
CA TRP A 369 -13.64 -4.25 2.61
C TRP A 369 -13.73 -5.77 2.82
N PRO A 370 -14.59 -6.29 3.72
CA PRO A 370 -15.26 -5.56 4.79
C PRO A 370 -14.27 -5.12 5.90
N ALA A 371 -14.68 -4.17 6.73
CA ALA A 371 -13.96 -3.83 7.96
C ALA A 371 -14.93 -3.41 9.07
N GLU A 372 -14.72 -3.94 10.27
CA GLU A 372 -15.59 -3.74 11.42
C GLU A 372 -14.89 -2.98 12.53
N TYR A 373 -15.58 -1.99 13.11
CA TYR A 373 -15.14 -1.25 14.29
C TYR A 373 -16.21 -1.32 15.36
N LEU A 374 -15.92 -2.02 16.45
CA LEU A 374 -16.83 -2.17 17.58
C LEU A 374 -16.57 -1.07 18.61
N ILE A 375 -17.62 -0.33 18.94
CA ILE A 375 -17.59 0.90 19.73
C ILE A 375 -18.47 0.69 20.98
N ASP A 376 -17.95 1.05 22.15
CA ASP A 376 -18.71 0.99 23.41
C ASP A 376 -19.69 2.16 23.60
N ARG A 377 -20.46 2.11 24.68
CA ARG A 377 -21.47 3.13 25.04
C ARG A 377 -20.91 4.53 25.29
N LEU A 378 -19.61 4.63 25.61
CA LEU A 378 -18.89 5.88 25.77
C LEU A 378 -18.30 6.38 24.45
N GLY A 379 -18.61 5.66 23.35
CA GLY A 379 -18.04 5.71 22.01
C GLY A 379 -16.53 5.74 21.94
N ARG A 380 -15.94 4.74 22.58
CA ARG A 380 -14.56 4.35 22.42
C ARG A 380 -14.51 3.08 21.58
N VAL A 381 -13.56 3.00 20.65
CA VAL A 381 -13.32 1.78 19.87
C VAL A 381 -12.71 0.73 20.80
N ARG A 382 -13.27 -0.48 20.77
CA ARG A 382 -12.91 -1.61 21.66
C ARG A 382 -12.38 -2.82 20.92
N ARG A 383 -12.73 -2.97 19.65
CA ARG A 383 -12.21 -3.99 18.74
C ARG A 383 -12.26 -3.47 17.31
N THR A 384 -11.30 -3.90 16.51
CA THR A 384 -11.29 -3.76 15.06
C THR A 384 -11.11 -5.13 14.42
N HIS A 385 -11.68 -5.31 13.24
CA HIS A 385 -11.48 -6.51 12.43
C HIS A 385 -11.45 -6.10 10.96
N PHE A 386 -10.42 -6.53 10.23
CA PHE A 386 -10.24 -6.21 8.81
C PHE A 386 -10.32 -7.47 7.98
N GLY A 387 -11.09 -7.40 6.91
CA GLY A 387 -11.40 -8.54 6.07
C GLY A 387 -12.61 -9.35 6.58
N GLU A 388 -12.86 -10.44 5.87
CA GLU A 388 -13.94 -11.38 6.15
C GLU A 388 -13.53 -12.41 7.20
N GLY A 389 -14.41 -12.72 8.15
CA GLY A 389 -14.25 -13.81 9.10
C GLY A 389 -14.34 -13.38 10.57
N GLU A 390 -13.75 -14.20 11.45
CA GLU A 390 -13.75 -14.03 12.92
C GLU A 390 -15.11 -13.70 13.56
N TYR A 391 -16.22 -14.11 12.94
CA TYR A 391 -17.57 -13.73 13.37
C TYR A 391 -17.85 -14.09 14.84
N GLY A 392 -17.38 -15.26 15.28
CA GLY A 392 -17.52 -15.68 16.68
C GLY A 392 -16.77 -14.76 17.66
N ALA A 393 -15.62 -14.20 17.26
CA ALA A 393 -14.88 -13.24 18.10
C ALA A 393 -15.58 -11.88 18.13
N THR A 394 -16.08 -11.38 16.98
CA THR A 394 -16.90 -10.16 16.92
C THR A 394 -18.12 -10.30 17.81
N GLU A 395 -18.87 -11.40 17.70
CA GLU A 395 -20.10 -11.61 18.48
C GLU A 395 -19.82 -11.70 19.99
N ARG A 396 -18.75 -12.40 20.41
CA ARG A 396 -18.33 -12.42 21.83
C ARG A 396 -18.03 -11.02 22.35
N ALA A 397 -17.36 -10.19 21.55
CA ALA A 397 -17.05 -8.81 21.92
C ALA A 397 -18.32 -7.95 22.03
N ILE A 398 -19.26 -8.08 21.08
CA ILE A 398 -20.59 -7.43 21.13
C ILE A 398 -21.30 -7.81 22.43
N ARG A 399 -21.43 -9.11 22.72
CA ARG A 399 -22.13 -9.60 23.91
C ARG A 399 -21.46 -9.15 25.20
N SER A 400 -20.12 -9.10 25.25
CA SER A 400 -19.37 -8.58 26.40
C SER A 400 -19.70 -7.11 26.69
N LEU A 401 -19.73 -6.26 25.65
CA LEU A 401 -20.08 -4.85 25.81
C LEU A 401 -21.56 -4.64 26.18
N LEU A 402 -22.45 -5.49 25.68
CA LEU A 402 -23.88 -5.44 26.05
C LEU A 402 -24.11 -5.85 27.51
N ALA A 403 -23.48 -6.95 27.96
CA ALA A 403 -23.62 -7.53 29.29
C ALA A 403 -23.15 -6.59 30.42
N ALA A 404 -22.23 -5.66 30.13
CA ALA A 404 -21.80 -4.64 31.07
C ALA A 404 -22.95 -3.76 31.62
N ASN A 405 -24.16 -3.81 31.06
CA ASN A 405 -25.34 -3.11 31.59
C ASN A 405 -26.24 -3.93 32.53
N ARG A 406 -25.91 -5.19 32.83
CA ARG A 406 -26.86 -6.14 33.44
C ARG A 406 -28.14 -6.36 32.59
N ALA A 407 -28.08 -6.05 31.29
CA ALA A 407 -29.14 -6.41 30.36
C ALA A 407 -29.12 -7.93 30.11
N ALA A 408 -30.28 -8.56 30.00
CA ALA A 408 -30.39 -9.94 29.55
C ALA A 408 -29.93 -10.01 28.08
N VAL A 409 -28.69 -10.44 27.86
CA VAL A 409 -28.13 -10.59 26.51
C VAL A 409 -28.53 -11.97 25.98
N PRO A 410 -29.21 -12.06 24.82
CA PRO A 410 -29.52 -13.33 24.19
C PRO A 410 -28.28 -14.22 23.97
N GLY A 411 -28.51 -15.52 23.81
CA GLY A 411 -27.48 -16.49 23.43
C GLY A 411 -26.76 -16.10 22.12
N ALA A 412 -25.59 -16.70 21.90
CA ALA A 412 -24.85 -16.55 20.64
C ALA A 412 -25.70 -17.07 19.46
N ARG A 413 -25.55 -16.46 18.29
CA ARG A 413 -26.24 -16.85 17.07
C ARG A 413 -25.35 -17.76 16.24
N HIS A 414 -25.85 -18.96 15.97
CA HIS A 414 -25.21 -19.86 15.03
C HIS A 414 -25.61 -19.46 13.60
N VAL A 415 -24.65 -18.94 12.85
CA VAL A 415 -24.71 -18.73 11.41
C VAL A 415 -23.55 -19.53 10.83
N ALA A 416 -23.80 -20.34 9.81
CA ALA A 416 -22.76 -21.11 9.15
C ALA A 416 -21.71 -20.15 8.59
N ASP A 417 -20.45 -20.36 8.98
CA ASP A 417 -19.33 -19.59 8.48
C ASP A 417 -18.96 -20.10 7.08
N ALA A 418 -19.21 -19.25 6.08
CA ALA A 418 -18.93 -19.52 4.67
C ALA A 418 -17.64 -18.85 4.19
N THR A 419 -16.79 -18.37 5.11
CA THR A 419 -15.51 -17.73 4.77
C THR A 419 -14.60 -18.75 4.09
N PRO A 420 -14.10 -18.48 2.87
CA PRO A 420 -13.11 -19.34 2.23
C PRO A 420 -11.84 -19.40 3.08
N THR A 421 -11.37 -20.62 3.38
CA THR A 421 -10.13 -20.84 4.15
C THR A 421 -8.96 -21.20 3.24
N GLU A 422 -9.24 -21.54 1.98
CA GLU A 422 -8.24 -21.89 1.00
C GLU A 422 -7.65 -20.65 0.32
N ILE A 423 -6.41 -20.75 -0.14
CA ILE A 423 -5.76 -19.70 -0.93
C ILE A 423 -6.37 -19.73 -2.33
N VAL A 424 -7.26 -18.77 -2.61
CA VAL A 424 -7.90 -18.59 -3.91
C VAL A 424 -7.17 -17.56 -4.78
N THR A 425 -7.51 -17.51 -6.06
CA THR A 425 -7.08 -16.43 -6.96
C THR A 425 -7.35 -15.07 -6.31
N PRO A 426 -6.38 -14.15 -6.26
CA PRO A 426 -6.64 -12.81 -5.73
C PRO A 426 -7.58 -12.03 -6.63
N GLU A 427 -8.28 -11.05 -6.05
CA GLU A 427 -9.14 -10.15 -6.83
C GLU A 427 -8.42 -9.60 -8.07
N THR A 428 -9.12 -9.65 -9.19
CA THR A 428 -8.54 -9.42 -10.51
C THR A 428 -9.32 -8.33 -11.24
N TYR A 429 -8.80 -7.11 -11.18
CA TYR A 429 -9.37 -5.93 -11.83
C TYR A 429 -9.17 -5.94 -13.35
N LEU A 430 -10.17 -5.43 -14.06
CA LEU A 430 -10.20 -5.39 -15.53
C LEU A 430 -9.90 -3.99 -16.09
N GLY A 431 -10.17 -2.93 -15.33
CA GLY A 431 -9.81 -1.56 -15.67
C GLY A 431 -8.29 -1.31 -15.59
N TYR A 432 -7.73 -0.52 -16.50
CA TYR A 432 -6.27 -0.42 -16.66
C TYR A 432 -5.54 0.19 -15.46
N VAL A 433 -6.21 0.99 -14.61
CA VAL A 433 -5.56 1.67 -13.47
C VAL A 433 -5.19 0.67 -12.37
N ARG A 434 -6.03 -0.34 -12.15
CA ARG A 434 -5.85 -1.39 -11.12
C ARG A 434 -5.51 -2.76 -11.71
N LEU A 435 -5.49 -2.88 -13.03
CA LEU A 435 -5.07 -4.09 -13.72
C LEU A 435 -3.61 -4.41 -13.35
N ASP A 436 -3.39 -5.60 -12.80
CA ASP A 436 -2.06 -6.07 -12.45
C ASP A 436 -1.29 -6.47 -13.73
N PRO A 437 -0.22 -5.73 -14.10
CA PRO A 437 0.53 -6.02 -15.30
C PRO A 437 1.27 -7.37 -15.23
N SER A 438 1.55 -7.88 -14.02
CA SER A 438 2.22 -9.17 -13.83
C SER A 438 1.30 -10.36 -14.16
N ARG A 439 -0.03 -10.18 -14.00
CA ARG A 439 -1.07 -11.19 -14.27
C ARG A 439 -1.76 -11.01 -15.62
N TYR A 440 -1.45 -9.96 -16.37
CA TYR A 440 -2.00 -9.77 -17.71
C TYR A 440 -1.13 -10.43 -18.79
N ARG A 441 -1.75 -11.13 -19.75
CA ARG A 441 -1.10 -11.69 -20.94
C ARG A 441 -1.86 -11.36 -22.20
N GLY A 442 -1.14 -11.16 -23.30
CA GLY A 442 -1.71 -10.97 -24.64
C GLY A 442 -1.34 -9.62 -25.25
N THR A 443 -2.23 -9.06 -26.06
CA THR A 443 -1.99 -7.78 -26.74
C THR A 443 -1.85 -6.64 -25.73
N ALA A 444 -0.86 -5.75 -25.90
CA ALA A 444 -0.67 -4.62 -24.99
C ALA A 444 -1.94 -3.76 -24.82
N ILE A 445 -2.24 -3.37 -23.58
CA ILE A 445 -3.42 -2.56 -23.26
C ILE A 445 -3.29 -1.18 -23.89
N ARG A 446 -4.35 -0.73 -24.56
CA ARG A 446 -4.51 0.64 -25.05
C ARG A 446 -5.55 1.36 -24.18
N PRO A 447 -5.12 2.13 -23.17
CA PRO A 447 -6.03 2.76 -22.23
C PRO A 447 -7.05 3.68 -22.91
N ARG A 448 -8.31 3.63 -22.44
CA ARG A 448 -9.43 4.52 -22.81
C ARG A 448 -9.79 4.54 -24.30
N ARG A 449 -9.27 3.60 -25.10
CA ARG A 449 -9.52 3.54 -26.55
C ARG A 449 -9.96 2.15 -26.95
N GLY A 450 -10.98 2.08 -27.81
CA GLY A 450 -11.45 0.83 -28.38
C GLY A 450 -10.39 0.20 -29.27
N ALA A 451 -9.94 -1.01 -28.94
CA ALA A 451 -8.91 -1.74 -29.66
C ALA A 451 -9.26 -3.22 -29.82
N GLY A 452 -8.63 -3.87 -30.81
CA GLY A 452 -8.69 -5.31 -30.99
C GLY A 452 -7.60 -6.00 -30.17
N TYR A 453 -7.99 -7.01 -29.42
CA TYR A 453 -7.12 -7.81 -28.56
C TYR A 453 -7.09 -9.25 -29.04
N ARG A 454 -5.93 -9.87 -28.91
CA ARG A 454 -5.71 -11.29 -29.16
C ARG A 454 -5.26 -11.97 -27.87
N PHE A 455 -5.83 -13.14 -27.62
CA PHE A 455 -5.43 -13.98 -26.51
C PHE A 455 -3.95 -14.34 -26.60
N ALA A 456 -3.31 -14.44 -25.44
CA ALA A 456 -2.04 -15.11 -25.34
C ALA A 456 -2.18 -16.60 -25.67
N ALA A 457 -1.14 -17.19 -26.25
CA ALA A 457 -1.10 -18.62 -26.56
C ALA A 457 -1.13 -19.47 -25.27
N VAL A 458 -0.49 -18.98 -24.21
CA VAL A 458 -0.42 -19.62 -22.89
C VAL A 458 -0.80 -18.59 -21.83
N ILE A 459 -1.60 -19.04 -20.87
CA ILE A 459 -1.99 -18.30 -19.67
C ILE A 459 -1.74 -19.18 -18.45
N GLY A 460 -0.91 -18.68 -17.55
CA GLY A 460 -0.55 -19.26 -16.26
C GLY A 460 -1.65 -19.07 -15.22
N ARG A 461 -1.41 -19.58 -14.01
CA ARG A 461 -2.34 -19.46 -12.88
C ARG A 461 -2.54 -17.98 -12.51
N ASP A 462 -3.78 -17.60 -12.20
CA ASP A 462 -4.19 -16.25 -11.82
C ASP A 462 -3.98 -15.20 -12.93
N GLU A 463 -3.73 -15.63 -14.16
CA GLU A 463 -3.51 -14.75 -15.31
C GLU A 463 -4.77 -14.57 -16.17
N LEU A 464 -4.90 -13.36 -16.73
CA LEU A 464 -6.03 -12.96 -17.59
C LEU A 464 -5.57 -12.52 -18.98
N SER A 465 -6.46 -12.66 -19.96
CA SER A 465 -6.21 -12.25 -21.35
C SER A 465 -7.47 -11.79 -22.06
N TYR A 466 -7.37 -10.68 -22.81
CA TYR A 466 -8.46 -10.15 -23.63
C TYR A 466 -8.42 -10.70 -25.06
N GLY A 467 -9.60 -10.94 -25.62
CA GLY A 467 -9.81 -11.32 -27.01
C GLY A 467 -10.96 -10.55 -27.65
N GLY A 468 -10.87 -10.26 -28.94
CA GLY A 468 -11.90 -9.46 -29.63
C GLY A 468 -11.77 -7.97 -29.36
N ARG A 469 -12.84 -7.19 -29.57
CA ARG A 469 -12.79 -5.74 -29.40
C ARG A 469 -13.21 -5.33 -27.99
N TRP A 470 -12.38 -4.52 -27.34
CA TRP A 470 -12.64 -3.98 -26.01
C TRP A 470 -12.25 -2.51 -25.92
N THR A 471 -12.93 -1.78 -25.04
CA THR A 471 -12.49 -0.45 -24.58
C THR A 471 -12.13 -0.57 -23.10
N ILE A 472 -10.84 -0.57 -22.79
CA ILE A 472 -10.35 -0.72 -21.42
C ILE A 472 -10.23 0.68 -20.79
N GLY A 473 -11.22 1.06 -20.00
CA GLY A 473 -11.24 2.30 -19.22
C GLY A 473 -10.52 2.17 -17.89
N ASP A 474 -10.60 3.22 -17.07
CA ASP A 474 -9.85 3.35 -15.82
C ASP A 474 -10.21 2.23 -14.82
N GLN A 475 -11.51 2.05 -14.59
CA GLN A 475 -12.07 1.11 -13.61
C GLN A 475 -12.72 -0.12 -14.25
N ARG A 476 -13.04 -0.08 -15.56
CA ARG A 476 -13.82 -1.12 -16.23
C ARG A 476 -13.38 -1.40 -17.67
N ALA A 477 -13.67 -2.59 -18.14
CA ALA A 477 -13.53 -3.02 -19.53
C ALA A 477 -14.90 -3.11 -20.20
N VAL A 478 -15.12 -2.34 -21.27
CA VAL A 478 -16.39 -2.34 -22.02
C VAL A 478 -16.27 -3.26 -23.22
N ALA A 479 -17.20 -4.22 -23.33
CA ALA A 479 -17.23 -5.19 -24.40
C ALA A 479 -17.65 -4.56 -25.74
N GLY A 480 -16.88 -4.81 -26.79
CA GLY A 480 -17.23 -4.50 -28.17
C GLY A 480 -17.59 -5.76 -28.98
N PRO A 481 -17.67 -5.66 -30.31
CA PRO A 481 -17.95 -6.80 -31.18
C PRO A 481 -16.95 -7.96 -30.98
N GLY A 482 -17.48 -9.16 -30.76
CA GLY A 482 -16.68 -10.37 -30.58
C GLY A 482 -15.85 -10.40 -29.30
N ALA A 483 -16.18 -9.58 -28.30
CA ALA A 483 -15.49 -9.51 -27.03
C ALA A 483 -15.47 -10.88 -26.30
N ARG A 484 -14.26 -11.29 -25.93
CA ARG A 484 -14.00 -12.47 -25.12
C ARG A 484 -12.96 -12.18 -24.05
N LEU A 485 -13.05 -12.86 -22.93
CA LEU A 485 -12.15 -12.71 -21.79
C LEU A 485 -11.77 -14.09 -21.27
N ARG A 486 -10.48 -14.33 -21.05
CA ARG A 486 -9.98 -15.55 -20.43
C ARG A 486 -9.35 -15.26 -19.09
N LEU A 487 -9.57 -16.14 -18.14
CA LEU A 487 -8.95 -16.13 -16.82
C LEU A 487 -8.64 -17.58 -16.43
N ARG A 488 -7.41 -17.85 -16.03
CA ARG A 488 -7.09 -19.13 -15.37
C ARG A 488 -7.20 -18.94 -13.86
N PHE A 489 -8.23 -19.51 -13.26
CA PHE A 489 -8.56 -19.28 -11.85
C PHE A 489 -8.26 -20.52 -11.01
N HIS A 490 -8.13 -20.32 -9.70
CA HIS A 490 -8.04 -21.30 -8.64
C HIS A 490 -9.04 -20.92 -7.54
N ALA A 491 -10.26 -21.47 -7.60
CA ALA A 491 -11.36 -21.15 -6.70
C ALA A 491 -12.47 -22.21 -6.76
N ARG A 492 -13.41 -22.18 -5.80
CA ARG A 492 -14.66 -22.97 -5.87
C ARG A 492 -15.69 -22.21 -6.69
N ASP A 493 -15.89 -20.96 -6.31
CA ASP A 493 -16.83 -20.05 -6.93
C ASP A 493 -16.09 -18.91 -7.62
N VAL A 494 -16.58 -18.52 -8.79
CA VAL A 494 -16.06 -17.36 -9.53
C VAL A 494 -17.19 -16.38 -9.75
N TYR A 495 -16.97 -15.15 -9.33
CA TYR A 495 -17.88 -14.04 -9.47
C TYR A 495 -17.25 -12.96 -10.34
N LEU A 496 -18.09 -12.17 -11.00
CA LEU A 496 -17.67 -11.02 -11.79
C LEU A 496 -18.63 -9.87 -11.57
N VAL A 497 -18.07 -8.71 -11.22
CA VAL A 497 -18.81 -7.46 -11.18
C VAL A 497 -19.04 -7.01 -12.61
N LEU A 498 -20.30 -6.97 -13.02
CA LEU A 498 -20.75 -6.61 -14.37
C LEU A 498 -21.74 -5.45 -14.30
N GLY A 499 -21.78 -4.66 -15.37
CA GLY A 499 -22.71 -3.55 -15.56
C GLY A 499 -23.30 -3.51 -16.96
N GLY A 500 -24.23 -2.58 -17.16
CA GLY A 500 -24.95 -2.41 -18.42
C GLY A 500 -26.04 -3.47 -18.64
N ASN A 501 -26.29 -3.79 -19.92
CA ASN A 501 -27.30 -4.75 -20.33
C ASN A 501 -26.77 -5.66 -21.44
N GLY A 502 -26.89 -6.97 -21.27
CA GLY A 502 -26.49 -7.93 -22.29
C GLY A 502 -26.42 -9.36 -21.78
N ARG A 503 -25.75 -10.23 -22.53
CA ARG A 503 -25.53 -11.63 -22.15
C ARG A 503 -24.05 -11.92 -22.03
N VAL A 504 -23.69 -12.67 -21.00
CA VAL A 504 -22.35 -13.25 -20.81
C VAL A 504 -22.48 -14.76 -20.87
N ARG A 505 -21.90 -15.37 -21.90
CA ARG A 505 -21.80 -16.83 -22.02
C ARG A 505 -20.51 -17.29 -21.34
N VAL A 506 -20.66 -18.21 -20.39
CA VAL A 506 -19.60 -18.74 -19.54
C VAL A 506 -19.19 -20.12 -20.03
N LEU A 507 -17.91 -20.26 -20.34
CA LEU A 507 -17.28 -21.53 -20.69
C LEU A 507 -16.20 -21.84 -19.66
N VAL A 508 -16.16 -23.08 -19.19
CA VAL A 508 -15.11 -23.57 -18.29
C VAL A 508 -14.44 -24.75 -18.98
N ASP A 509 -13.13 -24.66 -19.16
CA ASP A 509 -12.31 -25.66 -19.88
C ASP A 509 -12.87 -25.99 -21.26
N GLY A 510 -13.32 -24.96 -21.98
CA GLY A 510 -13.88 -25.06 -23.34
C GLY A 510 -15.34 -25.54 -23.41
N ARG A 511 -15.95 -25.95 -22.30
CA ARG A 511 -17.36 -26.39 -22.26
C ARG A 511 -18.25 -25.25 -21.79
N ALA A 512 -19.33 -24.97 -22.52
CA ALA A 512 -20.33 -24.00 -22.09
C ALA A 512 -21.05 -24.51 -20.84
N THR A 513 -20.95 -23.78 -19.73
CA THR A 513 -21.53 -24.17 -18.44
C THR A 513 -22.78 -23.35 -18.12
N ARG A 514 -22.79 -22.05 -18.46
CA ARG A 514 -23.88 -21.14 -18.11
C ARG A 514 -23.98 -19.97 -19.07
N SER A 515 -25.15 -19.34 -19.10
CA SER A 515 -25.34 -18.00 -19.65
C SER A 515 -25.93 -17.09 -18.58
N VAL A 516 -25.29 -15.94 -18.37
CA VAL A 516 -25.72 -14.92 -17.40
C VAL A 516 -26.34 -13.76 -18.19
N HIS A 517 -27.54 -13.33 -17.78
CA HIS A 517 -28.13 -12.09 -18.28
C HIS A 517 -27.72 -10.95 -17.36
N VAL A 518 -27.01 -9.98 -17.91
CA VAL A 518 -26.54 -8.79 -17.20
C VAL A 518 -27.64 -7.75 -17.28
N ALA A 519 -28.10 -7.30 -16.11
CA ALA A 519 -29.09 -6.25 -15.95
C ALA A 519 -28.71 -5.43 -14.71
N GLY A 520 -28.08 -4.28 -14.95
CA GLY A 520 -27.60 -3.38 -13.92
C GLY A 520 -26.24 -3.77 -13.33
N ASP A 521 -25.63 -2.81 -12.64
CA ASP A 521 -24.30 -2.91 -12.04
C ASP A 521 -24.36 -3.66 -10.71
N ARG A 522 -23.87 -4.90 -10.69
CA ARG A 522 -23.82 -5.76 -9.49
C ARG A 522 -22.87 -6.94 -9.66
N LEU A 523 -22.73 -7.72 -8.60
CA LEU A 523 -21.98 -8.98 -8.62
C LEU A 523 -22.79 -10.11 -9.25
N TYR A 524 -22.20 -10.85 -10.18
CA TYR A 524 -22.81 -12.01 -10.84
C TYR A 524 -21.99 -13.28 -10.59
N THR A 525 -22.66 -14.38 -10.26
CA THR A 525 -22.03 -15.70 -10.12
C THR A 525 -21.85 -16.38 -11.48
N LEU A 526 -20.60 -16.61 -11.89
CA LEU A 526 -20.24 -17.25 -13.14
C LEU A 526 -20.06 -18.76 -12.99
N VAL A 527 -19.35 -19.16 -11.94
CA VAL A 527 -19.03 -20.57 -11.65
C VAL A 527 -19.41 -20.87 -10.21
N ARG A 528 -20.00 -22.06 -10.00
CA ARG A 528 -20.12 -22.69 -8.68
C ARG A 528 -19.57 -24.10 -8.74
N SER A 529 -18.74 -24.46 -7.76
CA SER A 529 -18.12 -25.78 -7.65
C SER A 529 -18.19 -26.28 -6.20
N SER A 530 -18.37 -27.59 -6.01
CA SER A 530 -18.33 -28.20 -4.68
C SER A 530 -16.92 -28.33 -4.12
N SER A 531 -15.90 -28.27 -4.97
CA SER A 531 -14.49 -28.41 -4.59
C SER A 531 -13.63 -27.34 -5.24
N LEU A 532 -12.53 -27.00 -4.56
CA LEU A 532 -11.50 -26.10 -5.07
C LEU A 532 -10.89 -26.70 -6.33
N ARG A 533 -10.74 -25.89 -7.39
CA ARG A 533 -10.19 -26.37 -8.66
C ARG A 533 -9.46 -25.26 -9.40
N ASP A 534 -8.47 -25.68 -10.17
CA ASP A 534 -7.94 -24.88 -11.26
C ASP A 534 -8.86 -25.02 -12.49
N GLY A 535 -9.09 -23.93 -13.19
CA GLY A 535 -9.91 -23.95 -14.40
C GLY A 535 -9.57 -22.81 -15.35
N LEU A 536 -9.79 -23.04 -16.63
CA LEU A 536 -9.77 -21.99 -17.64
C LEU A 536 -11.19 -21.47 -17.87
N LEU A 537 -11.47 -20.29 -17.35
CA LEU A 537 -12.69 -19.55 -17.64
C LEU A 537 -12.53 -18.80 -18.98
N GLU A 538 -13.47 -18.99 -19.90
CA GLU A 538 -13.65 -18.14 -21.08
C GLU A 538 -15.05 -17.53 -21.05
N LEU A 539 -15.11 -16.21 -21.11
CA LEU A 539 -16.35 -15.45 -21.24
C LEU A 539 -16.50 -14.97 -22.67
N ARG A 540 -17.70 -15.10 -23.23
CA ARG A 540 -18.13 -14.41 -24.45
C ARG A 540 -19.17 -13.38 -24.06
N VAL A 541 -18.81 -12.12 -24.25
CA VAL A 541 -19.53 -10.98 -23.66
C VAL A 541 -20.18 -10.21 -24.79
N ASP A 542 -21.49 -9.98 -24.68
CA ASP A 542 -22.21 -9.19 -25.67
C ASP A 542 -21.75 -7.72 -25.64
N PRO A 543 -21.79 -7.00 -26.79
CA PRO A 543 -21.37 -5.60 -26.84
C PRO A 543 -22.18 -4.71 -25.90
N GLY A 544 -21.49 -3.77 -25.24
CA GLY A 544 -22.10 -2.82 -24.31
C GLY A 544 -22.15 -3.29 -22.85
N VAL A 545 -21.77 -4.53 -22.55
CA VAL A 545 -21.60 -4.99 -21.17
C VAL A 545 -20.30 -4.43 -20.59
N ASP A 546 -20.38 -3.89 -19.38
CA ASP A 546 -19.24 -3.44 -18.59
C ASP A 546 -18.75 -4.57 -17.67
N ALA A 547 -17.44 -4.77 -17.58
CA ALA A 547 -16.82 -5.72 -16.66
C ALA A 547 -15.76 -5.03 -15.79
N TYR A 548 -15.85 -5.21 -14.46
CA TYR A 548 -15.06 -4.45 -13.49
C TYR A 548 -13.96 -5.28 -12.83
N ALA A 549 -14.32 -6.33 -12.10
CA ALA A 549 -13.37 -7.20 -11.40
C ALA A 549 -13.92 -8.62 -11.18
N PHE A 550 -13.03 -9.61 -11.26
CA PHE A 550 -13.31 -10.96 -10.79
C PHE A 550 -13.01 -11.09 -9.30
N THR A 551 -13.92 -11.72 -8.58
CA THR A 551 -13.80 -12.08 -7.18
C THR A 551 -14.16 -13.55 -6.96
N PHE A 552 -13.75 -14.12 -5.84
CA PHE A 552 -13.68 -15.58 -5.66
C PHE A 552 -14.25 -16.02 -4.32
N GLY A 553 -14.59 -17.31 -4.24
CA GLY A 553 -15.09 -17.98 -3.05
C GLY A 553 -14.77 -19.46 -3.03
#